data_AF-A0A6P1HLI7-F1
#
_entry.id   AF-A0A6P1HLI7-F1
#
_cell.length_a   1.000
_cell.length_b   1.000
_cell.length_c   1.000
_cell.angle_alpha   90.00
_cell.angle_beta   90.00
_cell.angle_gamma   90.00
#
_symmetry.space_group_name_H-M   'P 1'
#
loop_
_entity.id
_entity.type
_entity.pdbx_description
1 polymer ?
#
loop_
_entity_poly.entity_id
_entity_poly.type
_entity_poly.pdbx_seq_one_letter_code
_entity_poly.pdbx_strand_id
1 'polypeptide(L)'
;MERVKKYNKLTGAETYDGMPNYNDLKKVMPDEEVDKLAIEHNKKWIQKQMDEGAEVLDIGPAFKRRRERGYAQPAYEMERTVTKEYQKHKKVLKDLINMKVE
;
A
#
# COMPACT_ATOMS: atom_id res chain seq x y z
N MET A 1 -2.95 3.98 -9.07
CA MET A 1 -2.19 2.80 -9.52
C MET A 1 -0.97 3.17 -10.37
N GLU A 2 -1.02 4.17 -11.25
CA GLU A 2 0.11 4.51 -12.14
C GLU A 2 1.47 4.69 -11.44
N ARG A 3 1.53 5.38 -10.30
CA ARG A 3 2.77 5.54 -9.52
C ARG A 3 3.38 4.21 -9.07
N VAL A 4 2.54 3.27 -8.64
CA VAL A 4 2.94 1.92 -8.20
C VAL A 4 3.40 1.10 -9.40
N LYS A 5 2.64 1.15 -10.51
CA LYS A 5 3.00 0.50 -11.78
C LYS A 5 4.34 1.01 -12.35
N LYS A 6 4.62 2.32 -12.23
CA LYS A 6 5.91 2.90 -12.66
C LYS A 6 7.07 2.33 -11.82
N TYR A 7 6.89 2.19 -10.51
CA TYR A 7 7.90 1.61 -9.62
C TYR A 7 8.12 0.12 -9.88
N ASN A 8 7.04 -0.67 -10.03
CA ASN A 8 7.12 -2.08 -10.42
C ASN A 8 8.00 -2.26 -11.68
N LYS A 9 7.75 -1.46 -12.74
CA LYS A 9 8.56 -1.52 -13.97
C LYS A 9 10.05 -1.21 -13.75
N LEU A 10 10.40 -0.40 -12.75
CA LEU A 10 11.78 0.01 -12.47
C LEU A 10 12.51 -0.97 -11.55
N THR A 11 11.80 -1.58 -10.60
CA THR A 11 12.42 -2.42 -9.56
C THR A 11 12.17 -3.91 -9.75
N GLY A 12 11.22 -4.30 -10.61
CA GLY A 12 10.72 -5.67 -10.71
C GLY A 12 9.93 -6.12 -9.49
N ALA A 13 9.57 -5.20 -8.58
CA ALA A 13 8.87 -5.53 -7.35
C ALA A 13 7.45 -6.02 -7.63
N GLU A 14 7.03 -7.07 -6.93
CA GLU A 14 5.65 -7.52 -6.93
C GLU A 14 4.74 -6.43 -6.36
N THR A 15 3.55 -6.33 -6.93
CA THR A 15 2.53 -5.36 -6.48
C THR A 15 1.31 -6.08 -6.01
N TYR A 16 0.73 -5.55 -4.95
CA TYR A 16 -0.52 -6.04 -4.41
C TYR A 16 -1.69 -5.20 -4.94
N ASP A 17 -2.63 -5.86 -5.63
CA ASP A 17 -3.76 -5.23 -6.31
C ASP A 17 -4.98 -4.97 -5.40
N GLY A 18 -4.89 -5.36 -4.13
CA GLY A 18 -5.97 -5.22 -3.15
C GLY A 18 -6.70 -6.53 -2.86
N MET A 19 -7.69 -6.46 -1.98
CA MET A 19 -8.49 -7.62 -1.59
C MET A 19 -9.36 -8.06 -2.79
N PRO A 20 -9.33 -9.35 -3.17
CA PRO A 20 -10.21 -9.89 -4.20
C PRO A 20 -11.69 -9.60 -3.90
N ASN A 21 -12.48 -9.37 -4.95
CA ASN A 21 -13.94 -9.15 -4.87
C ASN A 21 -14.39 -7.98 -4.00
N TYR A 22 -13.50 -7.05 -3.61
CA TYR A 22 -13.85 -5.89 -2.77
C TYR A 22 -15.09 -5.12 -3.27
N ASN A 23 -15.13 -4.82 -4.58
CA ASN A 23 -16.27 -4.10 -5.17
C ASN A 23 -17.56 -4.91 -5.20
N ASP A 24 -17.47 -6.24 -5.30
CA ASP A 24 -18.64 -7.11 -5.30
C ASP A 24 -19.19 -7.30 -3.90
N LEU A 25 -18.31 -7.40 -2.89
CA LEU A 25 -18.70 -7.44 -1.48
C LEU A 25 -19.42 -6.15 -1.06
N LYS A 26 -18.99 -4.98 -1.54
CA LYS A 26 -19.68 -3.70 -1.28
C LYS A 26 -21.11 -3.63 -1.83
N LYS A 27 -21.48 -4.50 -2.77
CA LYS A 27 -22.86 -4.57 -3.28
C LYS A 27 -23.80 -5.32 -2.34
N VAL A 28 -23.25 -6.16 -1.46
CA VAL A 28 -24.01 -7.13 -0.65
C VAL A 28 -23.75 -7.01 0.85
N MET A 29 -22.81 -6.18 1.27
CA MET A 29 -22.43 -5.95 2.68
C MET A 29 -22.25 -4.46 2.96
N PRO A 30 -22.37 -4.02 4.23
CA PRO A 30 -22.08 -2.65 4.62
C PRO A 30 -20.64 -2.23 4.31
N ASP A 31 -20.46 -1.03 3.79
CA ASP A 31 -19.14 -0.48 3.40
C ASP A 31 -18.09 -0.59 4.52
N GLU A 32 -18.48 -0.32 5.77
CA GLU A 32 -17.58 -0.36 6.93
C GLU A 32 -17.04 -1.77 7.19
N GLU A 33 -17.87 -2.81 7.01
CA GLU A 33 -17.45 -4.20 7.19
C GLU A 33 -16.49 -4.64 6.09
N VAL A 34 -16.79 -4.28 4.84
CA VAL A 34 -15.91 -4.59 3.70
C VAL A 34 -14.57 -3.85 3.81
N ASP A 35 -14.57 -2.62 4.29
CA ASP A 35 -13.35 -1.85 4.53
C ASP A 35 -12.50 -2.48 5.65
N LYS A 36 -13.11 -2.99 6.73
CA LYS A 36 -12.39 -3.75 7.78
C LYS A 36 -11.75 -5.03 7.23
N LEU A 37 -12.50 -5.81 6.44
CA LEU A 37 -11.98 -7.01 5.78
C LEU A 37 -10.81 -6.70 4.85
N ALA A 38 -10.91 -5.62 4.08
CA ALA A 38 -9.84 -5.19 3.18
C ALA A 38 -8.57 -4.79 3.95
N ILE A 39 -8.71 -4.04 5.05
CA ILE A 39 -7.59 -3.65 5.91
C ILE A 39 -6.91 -4.90 6.51
N GLU A 40 -7.70 -5.86 7.00
CA GLU A 40 -7.16 -7.10 7.58
C GLU A 40 -6.44 -7.95 6.52
N HIS A 41 -7.02 -8.06 5.32
CA HIS A 41 -6.39 -8.77 4.21
C HIS A 41 -5.06 -8.12 3.80
N ASN A 42 -5.02 -6.79 3.71
CA ASN A 42 -3.78 -6.06 3.43
C ASN A 42 -2.72 -6.32 4.50
N LYS A 43 -3.11 -6.29 5.79
CA LYS A 43 -2.23 -6.60 6.91
C LYS A 43 -1.62 -8.00 6.78
N LYS A 44 -2.45 -9.01 6.51
CA LYS A 44 -2.01 -10.41 6.32
C LYS A 44 -1.03 -10.55 5.16
N TRP A 45 -1.30 -9.87 4.05
CA TRP A 45 -0.40 -9.90 2.89
C TRP A 45 0.96 -9.28 3.22
N ILE A 46 1.00 -8.09 3.84
CA ILE A 46 2.25 -7.43 4.24
C ILE A 46 3.03 -8.31 5.23
N GLN A 47 2.35 -8.86 6.24
CA GLN A 47 3.00 -9.73 7.22
C GLN A 47 3.61 -10.96 6.55
N LYS A 48 2.89 -11.62 5.64
CA LYS A 48 3.42 -12.76 4.88
C LYS A 48 4.70 -12.39 4.13
N GLN A 49 4.73 -11.23 3.45
CA GLN A 49 5.93 -10.77 2.74
C GLN A 49 7.10 -10.48 3.69
N MET A 50 6.81 -9.94 4.88
CA MET A 50 7.82 -9.73 5.92
C MET A 50 8.37 -11.05 6.46
N ASP A 51 7.50 -12.04 6.70
CA ASP A 51 7.87 -13.37 7.20
C ASP A 51 8.71 -14.14 6.17
N GLU A 52 8.42 -13.96 4.88
CA GLU A 52 9.22 -14.46 3.74
C GLU A 52 10.54 -13.67 3.56
N GLY A 53 10.75 -12.60 4.33
CA GLY A 53 11.97 -11.79 4.28
C GLY A 53 12.07 -10.88 3.07
N ALA A 54 10.96 -10.59 2.38
CA ALA A 54 10.91 -9.69 1.23
C ALA A 54 11.27 -8.25 1.61
N GLU A 55 11.82 -7.49 0.66
CA GLU A 55 12.02 -6.05 0.85
C GLU A 55 10.70 -5.30 0.61
N VAL A 56 10.30 -4.45 1.56
CA VAL A 56 9.04 -3.70 1.47
C VAL A 56 9.33 -2.27 1.03
N LEU A 57 8.87 -1.91 -0.17
CA LEU A 57 9.00 -0.57 -0.74
C LEU A 57 7.73 0.25 -0.50
N ASP A 58 7.76 1.16 0.47
CA ASP A 58 6.66 2.08 0.78
C ASP A 58 6.74 3.33 -0.12
N ILE A 59 5.88 3.40 -1.13
CA ILE A 59 5.79 4.54 -2.08
C ILE A 59 5.03 5.75 -1.47
N GLY A 60 4.71 5.65 -0.18
CA GLY A 60 4.10 6.70 0.62
C GLY A 60 2.66 7.01 0.22
N PRO A 61 1.96 7.84 1.02
CA PRO A 61 0.60 8.24 0.70
C PRO A 61 0.62 9.10 -0.57
N ALA A 62 -0.50 9.13 -1.29
CA ALA A 62 -0.70 10.17 -2.29
C ALA A 62 -0.88 11.51 -1.55
N PHE A 63 0.22 12.24 -1.31
CA PHE A 63 0.22 13.50 -0.54
C PHE A 63 -0.82 14.51 -1.02
N LYS A 64 -1.11 14.54 -2.33
CA LYS A 64 -2.19 15.32 -2.93
C LYS A 64 -3.57 14.93 -2.37
N ARG A 65 -3.87 13.62 -2.34
CA ARG A 65 -5.13 13.07 -1.80
C ARG A 65 -5.25 13.23 -0.27
N ARG A 66 -4.12 13.17 0.46
CA ARG A 66 -4.11 13.44 1.91
C ARG A 66 -4.43 14.92 2.20
N ARG A 67 -3.87 15.83 1.40
CA ARG A 67 -4.16 17.27 1.49
C ARG A 67 -5.62 17.58 1.14
N GLU A 68 -6.17 16.89 0.14
CA GLU A 68 -7.57 17.05 -0.28
C GLU A 68 -8.58 16.48 0.72
N ARG A 69 -8.27 15.36 1.40
CA ARG A 69 -9.19 14.72 2.35
C ARG A 69 -9.05 15.20 3.80
N GLY A 70 -7.92 15.82 4.16
CA GLY A 70 -7.67 16.28 5.54
C GLY A 70 -7.28 15.19 6.55
N TYR A 71 -7.48 13.90 6.24
CA TYR A 71 -7.09 12.78 7.10
C TYR A 71 -6.35 11.67 6.33
N ALA A 72 -5.61 10.83 7.05
CA ALA A 72 -4.98 9.62 6.51
C ALA A 72 -6.00 8.48 6.45
N GLN A 73 -6.00 7.67 5.38
CA GLN A 73 -6.89 6.51 5.34
C GLN A 73 -6.45 5.47 6.38
N PRO A 74 -7.39 4.74 7.00
CA PRO A 74 -7.07 3.70 7.99
C PRO A 74 -6.04 2.67 7.51
N ALA A 75 -6.06 2.31 6.22
CA ALA A 75 -5.07 1.43 5.61
C ALA A 75 -3.63 1.95 5.72
N TYR A 76 -3.40 3.26 5.64
CA TYR A 76 -2.07 3.86 5.75
C TYR A 76 -1.54 3.80 7.19
N GLU A 77 -2.41 3.94 8.19
CA GLU A 77 -2.03 3.81 9.60
C GLU A 77 -1.71 2.36 9.95
N MET A 78 -2.48 1.42 9.38
CA MET A 78 -2.19 -0.02 9.46
C MET A 78 -0.81 -0.32 8.87
N GLU A 79 -0.54 0.10 7.63
CA GLU A 79 0.74 -0.11 6.95
C GLU A 79 1.92 0.36 7.80
N ARG A 80 1.84 1.60 8.31
CA ARG A 80 2.88 2.17 9.18
C ARG A 80 3.09 1.38 10.48
N THR A 81 2.03 0.85 11.05
CA THR A 81 2.10 0.08 12.30
C THR A 81 2.76 -1.28 12.05
N VAL A 82 2.38 -1.95 10.96
CA VAL A 82 2.89 -3.29 10.62
C VAL A 82 4.36 -3.24 10.20
N THR A 83 4.78 -2.21 9.45
CA THR A 83 6.16 -2.12 8.92
C THR A 83 7.15 -1.39 9.83
N LYS A 84 6.71 -0.87 10.99
CA LYS A 84 7.49 0.08 11.82
C LYS A 84 8.89 -0.42 12.19
N GLU A 85 9.02 -1.70 12.54
CA GLU A 85 10.26 -2.29 13.06
C GLU A 85 10.92 -3.23 12.05
N TYR A 86 10.34 -3.34 10.84
CA TYR A 86 10.85 -4.23 9.82
C TYR A 86 12.11 -3.66 9.16
N GLN A 87 13.24 -4.32 9.36
CA GLN A 87 14.56 -3.82 8.95
C GLN A 87 14.70 -3.64 7.43
N LYS A 88 13.96 -4.41 6.63
CA LYS A 88 13.95 -4.32 5.15
C LYS A 88 12.83 -3.41 4.61
N HIS A 89 12.30 -2.52 5.44
CA HIS A 89 11.33 -1.50 5.01
C HIS A 89 12.05 -0.25 4.49
N LYS A 90 11.82 0.12 3.22
CA LYS A 90 12.36 1.35 2.62
C LYS A 90 11.25 2.28 2.18
N LYS A 91 11.32 3.53 2.62
CA LYS A 91 10.45 4.60 2.13
C LYS A 91 10.99 5.18 0.84
N VAL A 92 10.15 5.17 -0.18
CA VAL A 92 10.42 5.73 -1.48
C VAL A 92 9.79 7.13 -1.53
N LEU A 93 10.57 8.14 -1.15
CA LEU A 93 10.15 9.53 -1.26
C LEU A 93 10.12 9.99 -2.71
N LYS A 94 9.20 10.91 -3.02
CA LYS A 94 8.91 11.44 -4.36
C LYS A 94 10.15 11.92 -5.14
N ASP A 95 11.24 12.24 -4.49
CA ASP A 95 12.42 12.81 -5.13
C ASP A 95 13.16 11.80 -6.04
N LEU A 96 12.98 10.50 -5.81
CA LEU A 96 13.43 9.45 -6.74
C LEU A 96 12.58 9.36 -8.01
N ILE A 97 11.42 10.01 -8.10
CA ILE A 97 10.54 10.01 -9.30
C ILE A 97 11.11 10.93 -10.39
N ASN A 98 11.91 11.93 -10.01
CA ASN A 98 12.52 12.89 -10.91
C ASN A 98 13.98 12.55 -11.29
N MET A 99 14.58 11.53 -10.67
CA MET A 99 15.91 11.07 -11.04
C MET A 99 15.81 9.93 -12.05
N LYS A 100 16.16 10.25 -13.30
CA LYS A 100 16.49 9.34 -14.41
C LYS A 100 15.31 8.73 -15.16
N VAL A 101 14.73 9.57 -16.03
CA VAL A 101 14.49 9.14 -17.41
C VAL A 101 15.43 10.00 -18.25
N GLU A 102 16.64 9.50 -18.47
CA GLU A 102 17.48 9.86 -19.61
C GLU A 102 17.39 8.71 -20.61
#